data_AF-A0A7S1FCJ6-F1
#
_entry.id   AF-A0A7S1FCJ6-F1
#
_cell.length_a   1.000
_cell.length_b   1.000
_cell.length_c   1.000
_cell.angle_alpha   90.00
_cell.angle_beta   90.00
_cell.angle_gamma   90.00
#
_symmetry.space_group_name_H-M   'P 1'
#
loop_
_entity.id
_entity.type
_entity.pdbx_description
1 polymer ?
#
loop_
_entity_poly.entity_id
_entity_poly.type
_entity_poly.pdbx_seq_one_letter_code
_entity_poly.pdbx_strand_id
1 'polypeptide(L)'
;WLKGSSSSEEGAKMPGCAHRARMCLRGTDDTIPNVIRVPIISEEQPQQFTLLMLPNMSVSALRKKAAERLGVDAGRVHLYSGNKDLGCDEDVSIFSAGVQDNRPLTVEVEALPLQLLLFAAIGHVKGGGVLCTFTDRSEDENAEWKETFSKLMRATKSKLHKDQKIRLQVSKDSDSCLCAFRDARGDRVYATVVSKCDLPEGMVFKFLEELQIRTEELLKGGTDKDEDGAFVQLRPLVESLLRRHDESCAARLQGHKGDTFKAKANATHTPIERFED
;
A
#
# COMPACT_ATOMS: atom_id res chain seq x y z
N TRP A 1 40.55 13.01 67.83
CA TRP A 1 39.36 12.31 68.35
C TRP A 1 38.30 13.36 68.62
N LEU A 2 37.55 13.74 67.59
CA LEU A 2 36.56 14.81 67.64
C LEU A 2 35.16 14.26 67.37
N LYS A 3 34.23 14.86 68.11
CA LYS A 3 32.79 14.62 68.27
C LYS A 3 32.01 14.50 66.96
N GLY A 4 30.94 13.73 67.03
CA GLY A 4 29.84 13.80 66.07
C GLY A 4 28.94 15.02 66.29
N SER A 5 28.23 15.39 65.23
CA SER A 5 27.06 16.27 65.26
C SER A 5 26.23 16.06 63.99
N SER A 6 24.91 16.07 64.19
CA SER A 6 23.82 15.85 63.26
C SER A 6 23.47 17.07 62.41
N SER A 7 22.67 16.78 61.36
CA SER A 7 21.61 17.60 60.73
C SER A 7 21.97 18.92 60.06
N SER A 8 21.65 19.04 58.77
CA SER A 8 20.68 20.03 58.26
C SER A 8 20.43 19.85 56.75
N GLU A 9 19.14 19.83 56.41
CA GLU A 9 18.57 19.96 55.07
C GLU A 9 18.89 21.32 54.43
N GLU A 10 18.97 21.34 53.10
CA GLU A 10 18.57 22.43 52.16
C GLU A 10 18.99 21.93 50.77
N GLY A 11 18.17 21.82 49.73
CA GLY A 11 17.00 22.61 49.38
C GLY A 11 17.22 23.13 47.95
N ALA A 12 16.89 22.33 46.94
CA ALA A 12 16.77 22.80 45.57
C ALA A 12 15.35 22.54 45.08
N LYS A 13 14.58 23.62 45.00
CA LYS A 13 13.17 23.68 44.61
C LYS A 13 13.08 24.36 43.24
N MET A 14 12.15 23.85 42.43
CA MET A 14 11.40 24.47 41.29
C MET A 14 11.86 24.10 39.86
N PRO A 15 10.96 24.13 38.84
CA PRO A 15 9.50 24.02 38.87
C PRO A 15 8.86 23.09 37.81
N GLY A 16 7.62 22.73 38.12
CA GLY A 16 6.48 22.31 37.29
C GLY A 16 6.63 22.05 35.79
N CYS A 17 6.29 20.81 35.40
CA CYS A 17 5.43 20.49 34.25
C CYS A 17 4.93 19.04 34.38
N ALA A 18 4.12 18.74 35.41
CA ALA A 18 3.49 17.42 35.57
C ALA A 18 2.00 17.59 35.93
N HIS A 19 1.27 18.36 35.13
CA HIS A 19 -0.18 18.54 35.26
C HIS A 19 -0.84 18.46 33.88
N ARG A 20 -0.85 17.26 33.27
CA ARG A 20 -1.83 16.97 32.20
C ARG A 20 -2.13 15.49 31.92
N ALA A 21 -2.03 14.61 32.92
CA ALA A 21 -2.38 13.19 32.75
C ALA A 21 -3.10 12.57 33.96
N ARG A 22 -3.90 13.36 34.70
CA ARG A 22 -4.71 12.85 35.82
C ARG A 22 -6.07 13.55 35.90
N MET A 23 -6.85 13.47 34.84
CA MET A 23 -8.29 13.72 34.92
C MET A 23 -8.97 12.86 33.86
N CYS A 24 -9.38 11.64 34.25
CA CYS A 24 -10.43 10.81 33.66
C CYS A 24 -10.54 9.45 34.40
N LEU A 25 -10.46 9.42 35.74
CA LEU A 25 -10.58 8.17 36.52
C LEU A 25 -11.52 8.32 37.72
N ARG A 26 -12.68 8.94 37.53
CA ARG A 26 -13.79 8.84 38.50
C ARG A 26 -15.13 8.87 37.78
N GLY A 27 -15.72 7.68 37.63
CA GLY A 27 -17.07 7.40 37.15
C GLY A 27 -17.25 5.87 37.07
N THR A 28 -17.49 5.23 38.21
CA THR A 28 -18.76 4.50 38.50
C THR A 28 -19.05 3.32 37.57
N ASP A 29 -18.20 2.28 37.61
CA ASP A 29 -18.54 0.84 37.69
C ASP A 29 -17.22 0.05 37.72
N ASP A 30 -16.91 -0.67 38.81
CA ASP A 30 -15.63 -1.42 38.96
C ASP A 30 -15.53 -2.65 38.03
N THR A 31 -16.46 -2.81 37.10
CA THR A 31 -16.61 -3.98 36.22
C THR A 31 -16.09 -3.76 34.79
N ILE A 32 -15.91 -2.50 34.35
CA ILE A 32 -15.46 -2.21 32.99
C ILE A 32 -13.96 -1.90 33.01
N PRO A 33 -13.11 -2.70 32.34
CA PRO A 33 -11.67 -2.45 32.31
C PRO A 33 -11.36 -1.08 31.71
N ASN A 34 -10.50 -0.31 32.38
CA ASN A 34 -10.15 1.06 31.95
C ASN A 34 -9.54 1.10 30.54
N VAL A 35 -8.89 0.02 30.09
CA VAL A 35 -8.32 -0.16 28.76
C VAL A 35 -8.45 -1.64 28.39
N ILE A 36 -8.77 -1.93 27.13
CA ILE A 36 -8.78 -3.29 26.57
C ILE A 36 -7.71 -3.43 25.49
N ARG A 37 -7.16 -4.64 25.36
CA ARG A 37 -6.29 -5.06 24.29
C ARG A 37 -7.14 -5.74 23.22
N VAL A 38 -7.05 -5.23 22.00
CA VAL A 38 -7.77 -5.77 20.84
C VAL A 38 -6.73 -6.27 19.85
N PRO A 39 -6.42 -7.58 19.85
CA PRO A 39 -5.63 -8.19 18.79
C PRO A 39 -6.38 -8.09 17.47
N ILE A 40 -5.72 -7.61 16.42
CA ILE A 40 -6.23 -7.54 15.05
C ILE A 40 -5.44 -8.51 14.21
N ILE A 41 -6.15 -9.39 13.50
CA ILE A 41 -5.58 -10.42 12.63
C ILE A 41 -6.13 -10.19 11.22
N SER A 42 -5.26 -9.98 10.24
CA SER A 42 -5.65 -9.99 8.84
C SER A 42 -5.48 -11.41 8.28
N GLU A 43 -6.47 -11.90 7.55
CA GLU A 43 -6.34 -13.17 6.82
C GLU A 43 -5.54 -13.02 5.52
N GLU A 44 -5.67 -11.86 4.87
CA GLU A 44 -5.02 -11.56 3.60
C GLU A 44 -3.56 -11.12 3.76
N GLN A 45 -3.20 -10.56 4.92
CA GLN A 45 -1.85 -10.09 5.20
C GLN A 45 -1.29 -10.76 6.45
N PRO A 46 0.01 -11.11 6.49
CA PRO A 46 0.64 -11.73 7.68
C PRO A 46 0.78 -10.75 8.87
N GLN A 47 0.14 -9.59 8.82
CA GLN A 47 0.24 -8.57 9.85
C GLN A 47 -0.72 -8.87 11.00
N GLN A 48 -0.14 -9.00 12.19
CA GLN A 48 -0.86 -9.06 13.45
C GLN A 48 -0.38 -7.93 14.34
N PHE A 49 -1.32 -7.17 14.90
CA PHE A 49 -1.01 -6.11 15.83
C PHE A 49 -2.08 -6.00 16.91
N THR A 50 -1.73 -5.40 18.05
CA THR A 50 -2.67 -5.17 19.15
C THR A 50 -2.91 -3.68 19.30
N LEU A 51 -4.18 -3.30 19.40
CA LEU A 51 -4.60 -1.94 19.73
C LEU A 51 -5.00 -1.87 21.21
N LEU A 52 -4.64 -0.77 21.87
CA LEU A 52 -5.09 -0.44 23.22
C LEU A 52 -6.22 0.58 23.10
N MET A 53 -7.42 0.20 23.54
CA MET A 53 -8.63 0.98 23.33
C MET A 53 -9.40 1.15 24.64
N LEU A 54 -10.15 2.25 24.78
CA LEU A 54 -11.12 2.37 25.87
C LEU A 54 -12.43 1.69 25.45
N PRO A 55 -13.10 0.92 26.32
CA PRO A 55 -14.34 0.21 25.96
C PRO A 55 -15.47 1.13 25.48
N ASN A 56 -15.48 2.38 25.93
CA ASN A 56 -16.47 3.39 25.58
C ASN A 56 -16.15 4.14 24.28
N MET A 57 -15.00 3.89 23.64
CA MET A 57 -14.74 4.42 22.30
C MET A 57 -15.69 3.76 21.30
N SER A 58 -15.95 4.44 20.18
CA SER A 58 -16.77 3.89 19.12
C SER A 58 -16.03 2.84 18.28
N VAL A 59 -16.78 1.93 17.67
CA VAL A 59 -16.26 0.99 16.67
C VAL A 59 -15.59 1.75 15.51
N SER A 60 -16.15 2.88 15.09
CA SER A 60 -15.54 3.75 14.09
C SER A 60 -14.15 4.28 14.48
N ALA A 61 -13.90 4.57 15.77
CA ALA A 61 -12.57 4.94 16.23
C ALA A 61 -11.58 3.76 16.20
N LEU A 62 -12.04 2.55 16.60
CA LEU A 62 -11.26 1.32 16.48
C LEU A 62 -10.86 1.05 15.02
N ARG A 63 -11.83 1.15 14.10
CA ARG A 63 -11.63 0.98 12.67
C ARG A 63 -10.62 1.98 12.10
N LYS A 64 -10.73 3.26 12.44
CA LYS A 64 -9.74 4.29 12.06
C LYS A 64 -8.34 3.93 12.54
N LYS A 65 -8.19 3.42 13.78
CA LYS A 65 -6.89 2.97 14.30
C LYS A 65 -6.35 1.72 13.61
N ALA A 66 -7.21 0.77 13.25
CA ALA A 66 -6.80 -0.38 12.45
C ALA A 66 -6.34 0.07 11.05
N ALA A 67 -7.10 0.95 10.39
CA ALA A 67 -6.79 1.51 9.09
C ALA A 67 -5.46 2.28 9.07
N GLU A 68 -5.20 3.11 10.08
CA GLU A 68 -3.92 3.80 10.27
C GLU A 68 -2.73 2.81 10.34
N ARG A 69 -2.89 1.67 11.02
CA ARG A 69 -1.84 0.65 11.13
C ARG A 69 -1.63 -0.14 9.84
N LEU A 70 -2.72 -0.38 9.10
CA LEU A 70 -2.70 -1.05 7.81
C LEU A 70 -2.28 -0.12 6.66
N GLY A 71 -2.29 1.21 6.88
CA GLY A 71 -1.98 2.20 5.85
C GLY A 71 -3.06 2.32 4.77
N VAL A 72 -4.33 2.05 5.11
CA VAL A 72 -5.48 2.09 4.19
C VAL A 72 -6.55 3.07 4.67
N ASP A 73 -7.51 3.39 3.80
CA ASP A 73 -8.67 4.22 4.18
C ASP A 73 -9.60 3.48 5.16
N ALA A 74 -10.09 4.18 6.18
CA ALA A 74 -10.94 3.59 7.22
C ALA A 74 -12.29 3.10 6.71
N GLY A 75 -12.81 3.67 5.62
CA GLY A 75 -14.05 3.23 4.98
C GLY A 75 -13.96 1.81 4.40
N ARG A 76 -12.75 1.34 4.09
CA ARG A 76 -12.49 0.02 3.50
C ARG A 76 -12.23 -1.07 4.53
N VAL A 77 -12.08 -0.71 5.80
CA VAL A 77 -11.71 -1.66 6.84
C VAL A 77 -12.98 -2.22 7.47
N HIS A 78 -13.17 -3.53 7.32
CA HIS A 78 -14.23 -4.28 7.97
C HIS A 78 -13.63 -5.07 9.14
N LEU A 79 -14.27 -4.97 10.31
CA LEU A 79 -13.81 -5.64 11.52
C LEU A 79 -14.84 -6.66 11.95
N TYR A 80 -14.40 -7.88 12.22
CA TYR A 80 -15.26 -9.00 12.58
C TYR A 80 -14.89 -9.55 13.96
N SER A 81 -15.89 -9.80 14.78
CA SER A 81 -15.76 -10.57 16.02
C SER A 81 -16.36 -11.96 15.79
N GLY A 82 -15.51 -12.93 15.45
CA GLY A 82 -15.98 -14.19 14.85
C GLY A 82 -16.62 -13.90 13.49
N ASN A 83 -17.86 -14.35 13.28
CA ASN A 83 -18.59 -14.15 12.01
C ASN A 83 -19.46 -12.87 12.00
N LYS A 84 -19.37 -12.04 13.05
CA LYS A 84 -20.19 -10.84 13.19
C LYS A 84 -19.41 -9.62 12.75
N ASP A 85 -19.86 -8.96 11.68
CA ASP A 85 -19.38 -7.62 11.31
C ASP A 85 -19.74 -6.61 12.41
N LEU A 86 -18.75 -5.85 12.86
CA LEU A 86 -18.94 -4.79 13.85
C LEU A 86 -19.56 -3.53 13.24
N GLY A 87 -19.63 -3.43 11.91
CA GLY A 87 -20.29 -2.37 11.17
C GLY A 87 -19.56 -1.03 11.19
N CYS A 88 -20.23 -0.02 10.63
CA CYS A 88 -19.68 1.32 10.41
C CYS A 88 -20.25 2.39 11.35
N ASP A 89 -21.10 2.01 12.30
CA ASP A 89 -21.88 2.95 13.10
C ASP A 89 -20.97 3.78 14.02
N GLU A 90 -21.13 5.10 13.98
CA GLU A 90 -20.31 6.03 14.77
C GLU A 90 -20.71 6.04 16.25
N ASP A 91 -21.95 5.65 16.56
CA ASP A 91 -22.53 5.74 17.90
C ASP A 91 -22.38 4.44 18.72
N VAL A 92 -22.02 3.33 18.06
CA VAL A 92 -21.87 2.03 18.73
C VAL A 92 -20.51 1.96 19.43
N SER A 93 -20.52 1.83 20.76
CA SER A 93 -19.31 1.62 21.54
C SER A 93 -18.70 0.23 21.28
N ILE A 94 -17.37 0.12 21.43
CA ILE A 94 -16.62 -1.13 21.31
C ILE A 94 -17.19 -2.20 22.25
N PHE A 95 -17.52 -1.82 23.48
CA PHE A 95 -18.16 -2.71 24.45
C PHE A 95 -19.54 -3.19 23.99
N SER A 96 -20.41 -2.27 23.56
CA SER A 96 -21.75 -2.58 23.06
C SER A 96 -21.73 -3.47 21.80
N ALA A 97 -20.68 -3.34 20.99
CA ALA A 97 -20.48 -4.18 19.81
C ALA A 97 -20.13 -5.63 20.15
N GLY A 98 -19.74 -5.91 21.41
CA GLY A 98 -19.37 -7.24 21.91
C GLY A 98 -17.88 -7.54 21.81
N VAL A 99 -17.03 -6.52 21.67
CA VAL A 99 -15.57 -6.68 21.68
C VAL A 99 -15.09 -6.88 23.12
N GLN A 100 -14.21 -7.85 23.33
CA GLN A 100 -13.71 -8.26 24.64
C GLN A 100 -12.19 -8.11 24.73
N ASP A 101 -11.67 -7.91 25.94
CA ASP A 101 -10.22 -7.84 26.16
C ASP A 101 -9.52 -9.15 25.74
N ASN A 102 -8.40 -9.02 25.04
CA ASN A 102 -7.60 -10.10 24.47
C ASN A 102 -8.34 -11.04 23.50
N ARG A 103 -9.54 -10.68 23.03
CA ARG A 103 -10.24 -11.45 22.00
C ARG A 103 -9.89 -10.90 20.62
N PRO A 104 -9.35 -11.73 19.71
CA PRO A 104 -8.95 -11.26 18.39
C PRO A 104 -10.16 -10.84 17.56
N LEU A 105 -9.96 -9.80 16.75
CA LEU A 105 -10.83 -9.44 15.66
C LEU A 105 -10.15 -9.79 14.34
N THR A 106 -10.94 -10.32 13.42
CA THR A 106 -10.50 -10.47 12.03
C THR A 106 -10.71 -9.15 11.31
N VAL A 107 -9.74 -8.75 10.49
CA VAL A 107 -9.85 -7.58 9.62
C VAL A 107 -9.85 -7.99 8.16
N GLU A 108 -10.83 -7.49 7.42
CA GLU A 108 -10.88 -7.57 5.96
C GLU A 108 -10.78 -6.16 5.40
N VAL A 109 -10.06 -6.01 4.29
CA VAL A 109 -9.90 -4.72 3.62
C VAL A 109 -10.56 -4.81 2.27
N GLU A 110 -11.59 -4.00 2.05
CA GLU A 110 -12.28 -3.93 0.77
C GLU A 110 -11.29 -3.52 -0.34
N ALA A 111 -11.19 -4.36 -1.36
CA ALA A 111 -10.38 -4.11 -2.54
C ALA A 111 -11.15 -3.21 -3.51
N LEU A 112 -10.74 -1.94 -3.61
CA LEU A 112 -11.29 -1.03 -4.60
C LEU A 112 -10.77 -1.34 -6.02
N PRO A 113 -11.57 -1.05 -7.06
CA PRO A 113 -11.09 -1.14 -8.43
C PRO A 113 -9.96 -0.15 -8.72
N LEU A 114 -9.01 -0.57 -9.56
CA LEU A 114 -7.89 0.23 -10.04
C LEU A 114 -8.40 1.35 -10.94
N GLN A 115 -7.91 2.58 -10.70
CA GLN A 115 -8.41 3.77 -11.40
C GLN A 115 -7.39 4.40 -12.35
N LEU A 116 -6.12 4.36 -12.00
CA LEU A 116 -5.01 5.02 -12.68
C LEU A 116 -3.98 4.05 -13.21
N LEU A 117 -3.56 3.07 -12.41
CA LEU A 117 -2.61 2.02 -12.78
C LEU A 117 -3.40 0.71 -12.92
N LEU A 118 -3.79 0.39 -14.15
CA LEU A 118 -4.81 -0.62 -14.43
C LEU A 118 -4.25 -2.04 -14.58
N PHE A 119 -2.95 -2.14 -14.82
CA PHE A 119 -2.26 -3.39 -15.13
C PHE A 119 -0.81 -3.30 -14.72
N ALA A 120 -0.23 -4.42 -14.30
CA ALA A 120 1.21 -4.56 -14.11
C ALA A 120 1.68 -5.86 -14.75
N ALA A 121 2.87 -5.82 -15.35
CA ALA A 121 3.50 -7.00 -15.93
C ALA A 121 5.02 -7.00 -15.77
N ILE A 122 5.54 -8.22 -15.73
CA ILE A 122 6.97 -8.52 -15.75
C ILE A 122 7.22 -9.50 -16.88
N GLY A 123 8.25 -9.28 -17.67
CA GLY A 123 8.64 -10.15 -18.77
C GLY A 123 10.14 -10.45 -18.79
N HIS A 124 10.51 -11.60 -19.34
CA HIS A 124 11.89 -12.03 -19.50
C HIS A 124 12.34 -11.88 -20.95
N VAL A 125 13.43 -11.14 -21.17
CA VAL A 125 13.90 -10.78 -22.51
C VAL A 125 14.47 -11.98 -23.26
N LYS A 126 15.27 -12.84 -22.61
CA LYS A 126 15.94 -13.95 -23.31
C LYS A 126 14.97 -14.95 -23.93
N GLY A 127 13.79 -15.16 -23.31
CA GLY A 127 12.71 -16.00 -23.85
C GLY A 127 11.57 -15.25 -24.54
N GLY A 128 11.49 -13.91 -24.40
CA GLY A 128 10.30 -13.15 -24.83
C GLY A 128 9.02 -13.53 -24.07
N GLY A 129 9.18 -14.18 -22.90
CA GLY A 129 8.08 -14.72 -22.10
C GLY A 129 7.55 -13.70 -21.10
N VAL A 130 6.25 -13.81 -20.82
CA VAL A 130 5.59 -13.07 -19.74
C VAL A 130 5.76 -13.88 -18.46
N LEU A 131 6.32 -13.26 -17.43
CA LEU A 131 6.59 -13.87 -16.14
C LEU A 131 5.39 -13.75 -15.20
N CYS A 132 4.87 -12.54 -15.08
CA CYS A 132 3.75 -12.27 -14.19
C CYS A 132 2.92 -11.13 -14.77
N THR A 133 1.61 -11.21 -14.60
CA THR A 133 0.68 -10.11 -14.86
C THR A 133 -0.32 -10.01 -13.73
N PHE A 134 -0.76 -8.78 -13.46
CA PHE A 134 -1.85 -8.53 -12.52
C PHE A 134 -2.72 -7.39 -13.02
N THR A 135 -4.03 -7.56 -12.84
CA THR A 135 -5.08 -6.57 -13.02
C THR A 135 -6.31 -7.07 -12.26
N ASP A 136 -7.16 -6.14 -11.85
CA ASP A 136 -8.46 -6.40 -11.25
C ASP A 136 -9.59 -6.55 -12.29
N ARG A 137 -9.29 -6.29 -13.57
CA ARG A 137 -10.24 -6.45 -14.67
C ARG A 137 -10.37 -7.90 -15.13
N SER A 138 -11.52 -8.21 -15.74
CA SER A 138 -11.77 -9.52 -16.33
C SER A 138 -10.75 -9.85 -17.44
N GLU A 139 -10.62 -11.14 -17.77
CA GLU A 139 -9.69 -11.58 -18.82
C GLU A 139 -10.01 -10.98 -20.19
N ASP A 140 -11.29 -10.80 -20.51
CA ASP A 140 -11.73 -10.22 -21.78
C ASP A 140 -11.34 -8.73 -21.86
N GLU A 141 -11.48 -7.99 -20.76
CA GLU A 141 -11.14 -6.57 -20.69
C GLU A 141 -9.63 -6.31 -20.71
N ASN A 142 -8.82 -7.29 -20.29
CA ASN A 142 -7.36 -7.15 -20.21
C ASN A 142 -6.62 -7.81 -21.39
N ALA A 143 -7.34 -8.48 -22.30
CA ALA A 143 -6.76 -9.17 -23.44
C ALA A 143 -5.90 -8.24 -24.30
N GLU A 144 -6.37 -7.02 -24.56
CA GLU A 144 -5.66 -6.01 -25.34
C GLU A 144 -4.34 -5.58 -24.68
N TRP A 145 -4.32 -5.45 -23.35
CA TRP A 145 -3.13 -5.08 -22.60
C TRP A 145 -2.09 -6.20 -22.58
N LYS A 146 -2.55 -7.44 -22.39
CA LYS A 146 -1.70 -8.63 -22.49
C LYS A 146 -1.13 -8.78 -23.89
N GLU A 147 -1.92 -8.52 -24.93
CA GLU A 147 -1.48 -8.57 -26.33
C GLU A 147 -0.44 -7.48 -26.61
N THR A 148 -0.70 -6.24 -26.21
CA THR A 148 0.23 -5.11 -26.37
C THR A 148 1.55 -5.38 -25.66
N PHE A 149 1.50 -5.88 -24.42
CA PHE A 149 2.70 -6.28 -23.68
C PHE A 149 3.44 -7.43 -24.37
N SER A 150 2.72 -8.42 -24.91
CA SER A 150 3.33 -9.54 -25.66
C SER A 150 3.98 -9.09 -26.96
N LYS A 151 3.42 -8.09 -27.65
CA LYS A 151 4.04 -7.45 -28.83
C LYS A 151 5.31 -6.70 -28.41
N LEU A 152 5.27 -5.96 -27.31
CA LEU A 152 6.45 -5.32 -26.74
C LEU A 152 7.55 -6.34 -26.43
N MET A 153 7.23 -7.47 -25.78
CA MET A 153 8.22 -8.50 -25.45
C MET A 153 8.90 -9.09 -26.69
N ARG A 154 8.17 -9.26 -27.79
CA ARG A 154 8.74 -9.69 -29.08
C ARG A 154 9.69 -8.65 -29.67
N ALA A 155 9.35 -7.37 -29.59
CA ALA A 155 10.18 -6.28 -30.10
C ALA A 155 11.32 -5.87 -29.17
N THR A 156 11.27 -6.25 -27.89
CA THR A 156 12.20 -5.77 -26.85
C THR A 156 13.66 -6.05 -27.20
N LYS A 157 13.96 -7.22 -27.81
CA LYS A 157 15.34 -7.58 -28.16
C LYS A 157 15.97 -6.62 -29.17
N SER A 158 15.17 -6.06 -30.09
CA SER A 158 15.65 -5.21 -31.18
C SER A 158 15.43 -3.72 -30.96
N LYS A 159 14.36 -3.32 -30.25
CA LYS A 159 13.95 -1.91 -30.12
C LYS A 159 14.13 -1.30 -28.74
N LEU A 160 14.18 -2.12 -27.68
CA LEU A 160 14.25 -1.61 -26.31
C LEU A 160 15.64 -1.87 -25.70
N HIS A 161 16.46 -0.83 -25.63
CA HIS A 161 17.78 -0.86 -25.04
C HIS A 161 17.74 -1.00 -23.51
N LYS A 162 18.88 -1.35 -22.92
CA LYS A 162 19.00 -1.45 -21.45
C LYS A 162 18.77 -0.08 -20.81
N ASP A 163 18.09 -0.06 -19.68
CA ASP A 163 17.72 1.17 -18.95
C ASP A 163 16.82 2.14 -19.75
N GLN A 164 16.31 1.71 -20.90
CA GLN A 164 15.42 2.52 -21.71
C GLN A 164 14.00 2.46 -21.15
N LYS A 165 13.42 3.65 -20.98
CA LYS A 165 12.02 3.89 -20.64
C LYS A 165 11.24 4.18 -21.92
N ILE A 166 10.06 3.59 -22.06
CA ILE A 166 9.16 3.81 -23.19
C ILE A 166 7.73 4.00 -22.71
N ARG A 167 6.94 4.66 -23.55
CA ARG A 167 5.49 4.81 -23.40
C ARG A 167 4.84 4.48 -24.73
N LEU A 168 3.91 3.53 -24.72
CA LEU A 168 3.19 3.05 -25.90
C LEU A 168 1.71 3.29 -25.69
N GLN A 169 1.03 3.84 -26.69
CA GLN A 169 -0.42 3.90 -26.67
C GLN A 169 -0.98 2.48 -26.90
N VAL A 170 -1.94 2.05 -26.07
CA VAL A 170 -2.51 0.69 -26.16
C VAL A 170 -3.30 0.51 -27.46
N SER A 171 -4.19 1.46 -27.76
CA SER A 171 -4.90 1.56 -29.03
C SER A 171 -5.16 2.99 -29.42
N LYS A 172 -5.44 3.22 -30.71
CA LYS A 172 -5.62 4.55 -31.30
C LYS A 172 -6.76 5.34 -30.65
N ASP A 173 -7.81 4.63 -30.22
CA ASP A 173 -9.02 5.21 -29.65
C ASP A 173 -9.02 5.21 -28.12
N SER A 174 -7.94 4.72 -27.50
CA SER A 174 -7.81 4.66 -26.04
C SER A 174 -6.92 5.78 -25.51
N ASP A 175 -7.36 6.39 -24.41
CA ASP A 175 -6.54 7.28 -23.60
C ASP A 175 -5.51 6.52 -22.76
N SER A 176 -5.53 5.18 -22.77
CA SER A 176 -4.63 4.36 -21.98
C SER A 176 -3.26 4.14 -22.66
N CYS A 177 -2.22 4.12 -21.84
CA CYS A 177 -0.85 3.95 -22.28
C CYS A 177 -0.16 2.84 -21.49
N LEU A 178 0.57 1.97 -22.19
CA LEU A 178 1.52 1.04 -21.58
C LEU A 178 2.86 1.75 -21.39
N CYS A 179 3.24 1.97 -20.14
CA CYS A 179 4.57 2.45 -19.78
C CYS A 179 5.44 1.25 -19.41
N ALA A 180 6.67 1.20 -19.94
CA ALA A 180 7.57 0.10 -19.67
C ALA A 180 9.03 0.58 -19.58
N PHE A 181 9.86 -0.20 -18.90
CA PHE A 181 11.31 -0.04 -18.98
C PHE A 181 12.02 -1.38 -18.92
N ARG A 182 13.21 -1.43 -19.52
CA ARG A 182 14.10 -2.59 -19.47
C ARG A 182 15.17 -2.37 -18.41
N ASP A 183 15.42 -3.39 -17.58
CA ASP A 183 16.40 -3.27 -16.51
C ASP A 183 17.83 -3.03 -17.04
N ALA A 184 18.70 -2.52 -16.17
CA ALA A 184 20.10 -2.23 -16.50
C ALA A 184 20.90 -3.49 -16.90
N ARG A 185 20.47 -4.68 -16.44
CA ARG A 185 21.06 -5.97 -16.84
C ARG A 185 20.68 -6.32 -18.28
N GLY A 186 19.51 -5.87 -18.71
CA GLY A 186 18.89 -6.18 -19.98
C GLY A 186 18.13 -7.51 -20.00
N ASP A 187 17.87 -8.11 -18.85
CA ASP A 187 17.26 -9.43 -18.74
C ASP A 187 15.74 -9.35 -18.56
N ARG A 188 15.20 -8.27 -17.97
CA ARG A 188 13.77 -8.13 -17.67
C ARG A 188 13.17 -6.82 -18.17
N VAL A 189 11.86 -6.86 -18.42
CA VAL A 189 11.02 -5.70 -18.71
C VAL A 189 9.93 -5.62 -17.66
N TYR A 190 9.74 -4.42 -17.12
CA TYR A 190 8.66 -4.09 -16.19
C TYR A 190 7.72 -3.13 -16.89
N ALA A 191 6.42 -3.40 -16.82
CA ALA A 191 5.41 -2.59 -17.50
C ALA A 191 4.16 -2.38 -16.65
N THR A 192 3.46 -1.28 -16.95
CA THR A 192 2.14 -0.98 -16.39
C THR A 192 1.28 -0.27 -17.42
N VAL A 193 -0.03 -0.55 -17.42
CA VAL A 193 -0.99 0.26 -18.19
C VAL A 193 -1.54 1.34 -17.28
N VAL A 194 -1.47 2.57 -17.76
CA VAL A 194 -2.07 3.73 -17.09
C VAL A 194 -3.38 4.12 -17.79
N SER A 195 -4.37 4.56 -17.01
CA SER A 195 -5.69 4.92 -17.55
C SER A 195 -5.68 6.16 -18.43
N LYS A 196 -4.68 7.03 -18.27
CA LYS A 196 -4.49 8.23 -19.09
C LYS A 196 -3.02 8.43 -19.46
N CYS A 197 -2.77 8.67 -20.74
CA CYS A 197 -1.44 8.93 -21.27
C CYS A 197 -0.81 10.25 -20.77
N ASP A 198 -1.58 11.16 -20.19
CA ASP A 198 -1.11 12.41 -19.58
C ASP A 198 -0.67 12.25 -18.11
N LEU A 199 -0.79 11.03 -17.55
CA LEU A 199 -0.37 10.77 -16.18
C LEU A 199 1.14 11.06 -16.00
N PRO A 200 1.53 11.85 -14.97
CA PRO A 200 2.91 12.24 -14.75
C PRO A 200 3.88 11.05 -14.68
N GLU A 201 4.88 11.05 -15.56
CA GLU A 201 5.87 9.98 -15.69
C GLU A 201 6.55 9.63 -14.35
N GLY A 202 6.88 10.64 -13.56
CA GLY A 202 7.53 10.45 -12.26
C GLY A 202 6.69 9.66 -11.25
N MET A 203 5.37 9.54 -11.43
CA MET A 203 4.55 8.65 -10.59
C MET A 203 4.58 7.22 -11.10
N VAL A 204 4.44 7.04 -12.41
CA VAL A 204 4.41 5.73 -13.07
C VAL A 204 5.75 5.01 -12.94
N PHE A 205 6.86 5.69 -13.25
CA PHE A 205 8.18 5.07 -13.20
C PHE A 205 8.67 4.81 -11.78
N LYS A 206 8.19 5.56 -10.77
CA LYS A 206 8.45 5.22 -9.37
C LYS A 206 7.84 3.88 -8.98
N PHE A 207 6.61 3.61 -9.42
CA PHE A 207 6.00 2.29 -9.24
C PHE A 207 6.84 1.20 -9.93
N LEU A 208 7.24 1.43 -11.19
CA LEU A 208 8.01 0.45 -11.96
C LEU A 208 9.40 0.18 -11.35
N GLU A 209 10.07 1.21 -10.84
CA GLU A 209 11.35 1.09 -10.12
C GLU A 209 11.19 0.31 -8.81
N GLU A 210 10.15 0.57 -8.02
CA GLU A 210 9.86 -0.21 -6.81
C GLU A 210 9.54 -1.67 -7.16
N LEU A 211 8.75 -1.90 -8.21
CA LEU A 211 8.45 -3.25 -8.70
C LEU A 211 9.71 -4.03 -9.06
N GLN A 212 10.67 -3.39 -9.75
CA GLN A 212 11.97 -3.99 -10.03
C GLN A 212 12.71 -4.35 -8.74
N ILE A 213 12.85 -3.40 -7.81
CA ILE A 213 13.59 -3.63 -6.55
C ILE A 213 13.02 -4.82 -5.81
N ARG A 214 11.69 -4.88 -5.63
CA ARG A 214 11.03 -5.97 -4.90
C ARG A 214 11.13 -7.31 -5.62
N THR A 215 11.04 -7.29 -6.95
CA THR A 215 11.24 -8.50 -7.78
C THR A 215 12.66 -9.02 -7.62
N GLU A 216 13.67 -8.15 -7.67
CA GLU A 216 15.07 -8.55 -7.49
C GLU A 216 15.37 -9.04 -6.07
N GLU A 217 14.78 -8.43 -5.04
CA GLU A 217 14.89 -8.91 -3.65
C GLU A 217 14.37 -10.34 -3.50
N LEU A 218 13.20 -10.62 -4.09
CA LEU A 218 12.58 -11.94 -4.04
C LEU A 218 13.42 -12.98 -4.80
N LEU A 219 13.91 -12.63 -5.98
CA LEU A 219 14.71 -13.52 -6.82
C LEU A 219 16.12 -13.76 -6.26
N LYS A 220 16.73 -12.81 -5.53
CA LYS A 220 18.01 -13.04 -4.84
C LYS A 220 17.92 -14.11 -3.75
N GLY A 221 16.74 -14.34 -3.19
CA GLY A 221 16.49 -15.36 -2.16
C GLY A 221 16.16 -16.75 -2.72
N GLY A 222 15.82 -16.86 -4.01
CA GLY A 222 15.51 -18.12 -4.69
C GLY A 222 16.74 -18.73 -5.38
N THR A 223 16.77 -20.06 -5.50
CA THR A 223 17.72 -20.71 -6.42
C THR A 223 17.17 -20.61 -7.85
N ASP A 224 18.03 -20.31 -8.83
CA ASP A 224 17.70 -20.09 -10.26
C ASP A 224 16.90 -21.22 -10.95
N LYS A 225 16.60 -22.32 -10.25
CA LYS A 225 15.90 -23.50 -10.79
C LYS A 225 14.39 -23.52 -10.53
N ASP A 226 13.84 -22.52 -9.86
CA ASP A 226 12.44 -22.48 -9.42
C ASP A 226 11.71 -21.23 -9.93
N GLU A 227 11.96 -20.84 -11.18
CA GLU A 227 11.32 -19.67 -11.81
C GLU A 227 9.79 -19.75 -11.75
N ASP A 228 9.22 -20.95 -11.94
CA ASP A 228 7.78 -21.20 -11.84
C ASP A 228 7.23 -20.99 -10.41
N GLY A 229 7.98 -21.41 -9.39
CA GLY A 229 7.63 -21.16 -7.98
C GLY A 229 7.76 -19.69 -7.60
N ALA A 230 8.71 -18.96 -8.20
CA ALA A 230 8.89 -17.53 -7.99
C ALA A 230 7.70 -16.71 -8.53
N PHE A 231 7.06 -17.12 -9.63
CA PHE A 231 5.88 -16.40 -10.16
C PHE A 231 4.68 -16.43 -9.20
N VAL A 232 4.47 -17.56 -8.52
CA VAL A 232 3.40 -17.69 -7.52
C VAL A 232 3.59 -16.68 -6.39
N GLN A 233 4.84 -16.42 -6.00
CA GLN A 233 5.16 -15.44 -4.96
C GLN A 233 5.18 -13.99 -5.48
N LEU A 234 5.46 -13.78 -6.77
CA LEU A 234 5.47 -12.46 -7.38
C LEU A 234 4.07 -11.88 -7.56
N ARG A 235 3.06 -12.70 -7.85
CA ARG A 235 1.68 -12.21 -8.07
C ARG A 235 1.10 -11.39 -6.90
N PRO A 236 1.08 -11.89 -5.65
CA PRO A 236 0.54 -11.11 -4.52
C PRO A 236 1.37 -9.85 -4.23
N LEU A 237 2.68 -9.89 -4.49
CA LEU A 237 3.55 -8.72 -4.39
C LEU A 237 3.18 -7.66 -5.44
N VAL A 238 3.04 -8.06 -6.70
CA VAL A 238 2.67 -7.16 -7.81
C VAL A 238 1.31 -6.53 -7.54
N GLU A 239 0.34 -7.32 -7.09
CA GLU A 239 -0.98 -6.84 -6.68
C GLU A 239 -0.89 -5.78 -5.59
N SER A 240 -0.23 -6.10 -4.48
CA SER A 240 -0.10 -5.18 -3.34
C SER A 240 0.59 -3.87 -3.73
N LEU A 241 1.64 -3.94 -4.56
CA LEU A 241 2.35 -2.76 -5.06
C LEU A 241 1.48 -1.93 -5.99
N LEU A 242 0.80 -2.56 -6.95
CA LEU A 242 -0.03 -1.86 -7.92
C LEU A 242 -1.15 -1.08 -7.22
N ARG A 243 -1.88 -1.73 -6.31
CA ARG A 243 -2.97 -1.10 -5.54
C ARG A 243 -2.47 0.09 -4.71
N ARG A 244 -1.38 -0.08 -3.97
CA ARG A 244 -0.81 0.99 -3.14
C ARG A 244 -0.42 2.22 -3.95
N HIS A 245 0.19 2.00 -5.11
CA HIS A 245 0.59 3.10 -6.00
C HIS A 245 -0.61 3.73 -6.71
N ASP A 246 -1.60 2.94 -7.12
CA ASP A 246 -2.84 3.44 -7.70
C ASP A 246 -3.55 4.41 -6.75
N GLU A 247 -3.72 3.99 -5.50
CA GLU A 247 -4.33 4.79 -4.42
C GLU A 247 -3.53 6.06 -4.14
N SER A 248 -2.20 5.95 -4.05
CA SER A 248 -1.32 7.11 -3.85
C SER A 248 -1.42 8.11 -5.00
N CYS A 249 -1.50 7.61 -6.24
CA CYS A 249 -1.68 8.45 -7.42
C CYS A 249 -3.05 9.14 -7.41
N ALA A 250 -4.12 8.41 -7.07
CA ALA A 250 -5.48 8.92 -7.02
C ALA A 250 -5.61 10.02 -5.95
N ALA A 251 -5.08 9.76 -4.75
CA ALA A 251 -5.09 10.73 -3.65
C ALA A 251 -4.34 12.02 -4.01
N ARG A 252 -3.17 11.92 -4.67
CA ARG A 252 -2.39 13.09 -5.09
C ARG A 252 -3.12 13.93 -6.13
N LEU A 253 -3.79 13.30 -7.09
CA LEU A 253 -4.57 14.02 -8.10
C LEU A 253 -5.83 14.67 -7.51
N GLN A 254 -6.48 14.03 -6.52
CA GLN A 254 -7.64 14.60 -5.84
C GLN A 254 -7.26 15.78 -4.92
N GLY A 255 -6.14 15.68 -4.19
CA GLY A 255 -5.63 16.76 -3.35
C GLY A 255 -5.20 18.02 -4.11
N HIS A 256 -5.02 17.94 -5.44
CA HIS A 256 -4.62 19.07 -6.28
C HIS A 256 -5.81 19.84 -6.89
N LYS A 257 -7.06 19.46 -6.63
CA LYS A 257 -8.23 20.26 -7.06
C LYS A 257 -8.43 21.55 -6.24
N GLY A 258 -7.66 21.75 -5.15
CA GLY A 258 -7.74 22.94 -4.29
C GLY A 258 -6.64 23.99 -4.48
N ASP A 259 -5.48 23.61 -5.02
CA ASP A 259 -4.34 24.51 -5.17
C ASP A 259 -3.88 24.57 -6.64
N THR A 260 -3.91 25.78 -7.20
CA THR A 260 -3.47 26.07 -8.58
C THR A 260 -1.98 25.75 -8.74
N PHE A 261 -1.69 24.54 -9.24
CA PHE A 261 -0.33 24.13 -9.53
C PHE A 261 0.20 24.89 -10.75
N LYS A 262 1.04 25.91 -10.52
CA LYS A 262 2.05 26.31 -11.50
C LYS A 262 3.14 25.25 -11.52
N ALA A 263 2.90 24.14 -12.23
CA ALA A 263 3.92 23.16 -12.50
C ALA A 263 5.02 23.81 -13.36
N LYS A 264 6.20 24.05 -12.79
CA LYS A 264 7.42 24.19 -13.58
C LYS A 264 7.66 22.82 -14.23
N ALA A 265 7.33 22.74 -15.52
CA ALA A 265 7.59 21.58 -16.36
C ALA A 265 9.10 21.36 -16.48
N ASN A 266 9.67 20.54 -15.60
CA ASN A 266 10.85 19.75 -15.95
C ASN A 266 10.33 18.38 -16.42
N ALA A 267 9.72 18.37 -17.60
CA ALA A 267 9.33 17.15 -18.29
C ALA A 267 10.50 16.68 -19.14
N THR A 268 11.28 15.72 -18.63
CA THR A 268 11.90 14.73 -19.52
C THR A 268 10.74 13.91 -20.09
N HIS A 269 10.17 14.39 -21.20
CA HIS A 269 9.04 13.75 -21.85
C HIS A 269 9.57 12.52 -22.59
N THR A 270 9.22 11.33 -22.12
CA THR A 270 9.44 10.13 -22.91
C THR A 270 8.48 10.21 -24.10
N PRO A 271 8.97 10.19 -25.35
CA PRO A 271 8.10 10.27 -26.51
C PRO A 271 7.16 9.05 -26.53
N ILE A 272 5.89 9.29 -26.88
CA ILE A 272 4.94 8.20 -27.09
C ILE A 272 5.32 7.52 -28.41
N GLU A 273 5.84 6.31 -28.32
CA GLU A 273 6.19 5.52 -29.48
C GLU A 273 4.98 4.75 -29.98
N ARG A 274 4.86 4.62 -31.31
CA ARG A 274 3.86 3.78 -31.97
C ARG A 274 4.59 2.61 -32.60
N PHE A 275 4.13 1.40 -32.28
CA PHE A 275 4.51 0.23 -33.06
C PHE A 275 3.64 0.22 -34.32
N GLU A 276 4.23 0.62 -35.44
CA GLU A 276 3.69 0.27 -36.75
C GLU A 276 4.05 -1.21 -37.01
N ASP A 277 3.05 -1.98 -37.42
CA ASP A 277 3.14 -3.42 -37.73
C ASP A 277 4.10 -3.71 -38.89
#